data_AF-A0A947A2R2-F1
#
_entry.id   AF-A0A947A2R2-F1
#
_cell.length_a   1.000
_cell.length_b   1.000
_cell.length_c   1.000
_cell.angle_alpha   90.00
_cell.angle_beta   90.00
_cell.angle_gamma   90.00
#
_symmetry.space_group_name_H-M   'P 1'
#
loop_
_entity.id
_entity.type
_entity.pdbx_description
1 polymer ?
#
loop_
_entity_poly.entity_id
_entity_poly.type
_entity_poly.pdbx_seq_one_letter_code
_entity_poly.pdbx_strand_id
1 'polypeptide(L)'
;MKKKENFALRQDRYSFFHQLIISRRFNPNFSMQFAPSVSHYNLVPEGMPNDIFAVAFGARHKISAQTAIMLEYSLPITNFMENPDASNVTDFNGALNPVPGFSVGMEFVTSSHAFQVYLSTYNGIVPQANYFKNQNSFLDGFPDILIGFTITRNYNF
;
A
#
# COMPACT_ATOMS: atom_id res chain seq x y z
N MET A 1 -23.93 -16.85 13.97
CA MET A 1 -24.45 -15.47 14.12
C MET A 1 -23.58 -14.53 13.29
N LYS A 2 -24.14 -13.83 12.29
CA LYS A 2 -23.39 -12.77 11.58
C LYS A 2 -23.17 -11.62 12.56
N LYS A 3 -21.92 -11.21 12.82
CA LYS A 3 -21.64 -9.95 13.52
C LYS A 3 -22.42 -8.85 12.80
N LYS A 4 -23.23 -8.09 13.55
CA LYS A 4 -23.95 -6.92 13.05
C LYS A 4 -22.88 -5.97 12.49
N GLU A 5 -22.85 -5.76 11.18
CA GLU A 5 -21.93 -4.78 10.61
C GLU A 5 -22.26 -3.43 11.25
N ASN A 6 -21.26 -2.70 11.78
CA ASN A 6 -21.44 -1.43 12.50
C ASN A 6 -21.80 -0.25 11.57
N PHE A 7 -22.32 -0.52 10.37
CA PHE A 7 -22.70 0.49 9.40
C PHE A 7 -24.18 0.82 9.57
N ALA A 8 -24.48 2.06 9.98
CA ALA A 8 -25.85 2.54 10.12
C ALA A 8 -26.44 2.90 8.75
N LEU A 9 -25.60 3.44 7.87
CA LEU A 9 -25.96 3.84 6.51
C LEU A 9 -25.10 3.09 5.49
N ARG A 10 -25.62 2.94 4.27
CA ARG A 10 -24.83 2.38 3.15
C ARG A 10 -23.60 3.24 2.81
N GLN A 11 -23.70 4.54 3.06
CA GLN A 11 -22.64 5.51 2.81
C GLN A 11 -21.40 5.25 3.67
N ASP A 12 -21.58 4.74 4.89
CA ASP A 12 -20.49 4.41 5.82
C ASP A 12 -19.53 3.35 5.27
N ARG A 13 -19.99 2.56 4.29
CA ARG A 13 -19.22 1.48 3.66
C ARG A 13 -18.30 1.96 2.54
N TYR A 14 -18.44 3.22 2.11
CA TYR A 14 -17.61 3.77 1.04
C TYR A 14 -16.25 4.23 1.57
N SER A 15 -15.24 4.03 0.74
CA SER A 15 -13.89 4.52 0.96
C SER A 15 -13.31 5.04 -0.34
N PHE A 16 -12.40 6.01 -0.23
CA PHE A 16 -11.84 6.72 -1.38
C PHE A 16 -10.32 6.77 -1.29
N PHE A 17 -9.69 6.80 -2.46
CA PHE A 17 -8.24 6.93 -2.59
C PHE A 17 -7.93 7.86 -3.75
N HIS A 18 -7.19 8.92 -3.43
CA HIS A 18 -6.71 9.87 -4.42
C HIS A 18 -5.20 9.86 -4.39
N GLN A 19 -4.56 9.68 -5.54
CA GLN A 19 -3.11 9.64 -5.67
C GLN A 19 -2.70 10.46 -6.90
N LEU A 20 -1.73 11.35 -6.70
CA LEU A 20 -1.11 12.10 -7.77
C LEU A 20 0.21 11.42 -8.13
N ILE A 21 0.36 10.93 -9.36
CA ILE A 21 1.55 10.20 -9.80
C ILE A 21 2.45 11.12 -10.61
N ILE A 22 3.66 11.33 -10.12
CA ILE A 22 4.72 12.08 -10.82
C ILE A 22 5.87 11.10 -11.07
N SER A 23 6.14 10.78 -12.33
CA SER A 23 7.21 9.85 -12.69
C SER A 23 8.18 10.47 -13.68
N ARG A 24 9.44 10.05 -13.59
CA ARG A 24 10.50 10.45 -14.52
C ARG A 24 11.38 9.27 -14.87
N ARG A 25 11.59 9.10 -16.17
CA ARG A 25 12.66 8.27 -16.71
C ARG A 25 13.93 9.11 -16.78
N PHE A 26 14.93 8.77 -15.96
CA PHE A 26 16.20 9.50 -15.94
C PHE A 26 17.15 9.01 -17.03
N ASN A 27 17.12 7.71 -17.32
CA ASN A 27 17.86 7.09 -18.42
C ASN A 27 17.10 5.85 -18.93
N PRO A 28 17.53 5.19 -20.03
CA PRO A 28 16.83 4.03 -20.59
C PRO A 28 16.63 2.85 -19.62
N ASN A 29 17.48 2.76 -18.60
CA ASN A 29 17.51 1.68 -17.62
C ASN A 29 16.86 2.07 -16.29
N PHE A 30 16.72 3.36 -15.99
CA PHE A 30 16.31 3.82 -14.67
C PHE A 30 15.16 4.83 -14.73
N SER A 31 14.12 4.55 -13.95
CA SER A 31 12.98 5.43 -13.73
C SER A 31 12.59 5.43 -12.26
N MET A 32 12.13 6.58 -11.78
CA MET A 32 11.52 6.70 -10.46
C MET A 32 10.16 7.36 -10.55
N GLN A 33 9.38 7.18 -9.49
CA GLN A 33 8.06 7.73 -9.27
C GLN A 33 7.97 8.29 -7.86
N PHE A 34 7.28 9.40 -7.73
CA PHE A 34 6.83 10.00 -6.48
C PHE A 34 5.32 10.13 -6.54
N ALA A 35 4.63 9.71 -5.49
CA ALA A 35 3.17 9.63 -5.51
C ALA A 35 2.55 9.98 -4.15
N PRO A 36 2.30 11.28 -3.87
CA PRO A 36 1.50 11.69 -2.74
C PRO A 36 0.04 11.24 -2.91
N SER A 37 -0.59 10.89 -1.81
CA SER A 37 -1.93 10.31 -1.78
C SER A 37 -2.69 10.64 -0.50
N VAL A 38 -4.01 10.53 -0.59
CA VAL A 38 -4.94 10.60 0.55
C VAL A 38 -5.90 9.41 0.50
N SER A 39 -6.03 8.73 1.64
CA SER A 39 -6.95 7.61 1.85
C SER A 39 -8.05 8.05 2.81
N HIS A 40 -9.31 7.99 2.37
CA HIS A 40 -10.48 8.39 3.15
C HIS A 40 -11.36 7.18 3.47
N TYR A 41 -11.82 7.07 4.72
CA TYR A 41 -12.91 6.19 5.14
C TYR A 41 -14.07 7.00 5.69
N ASN A 42 -15.29 6.73 5.22
CA ASN A 42 -16.49 7.43 5.72
C ASN A 42 -16.80 7.10 7.18
N LEU A 43 -16.49 5.89 7.63
CA LEU A 43 -16.65 5.47 9.02
C LEU A 43 -15.35 4.88 9.56
N VAL A 44 -14.88 5.48 10.66
CA VAL A 44 -13.73 5.03 11.43
C VAL A 44 -14.11 4.95 12.91
N PRO A 45 -13.42 4.14 13.73
CA PRO A 45 -13.59 4.14 15.17
C PRO A 45 -13.38 5.54 15.78
N GLU A 46 -14.02 5.78 16.92
CA GLU A 46 -13.84 7.02 17.68
C GLU A 46 -12.37 7.23 18.05
N GLY A 47 -11.86 8.44 17.82
CA GLY A 47 -10.44 8.79 18.04
C GLY A 47 -9.50 8.54 16.85
N MET A 48 -9.96 7.92 15.76
CA MET A 48 -9.21 7.87 14.51
C MET A 48 -9.63 9.00 13.54
N PRO A 49 -8.70 9.61 12.80
CA PRO A 49 -9.01 10.47 11.68
C PRO A 49 -9.56 9.64 10.50
N ASN A 50 -10.50 10.23 9.77
CA ASN A 50 -11.07 9.64 8.56
C ASN A 50 -10.10 9.64 7.37
N ASP A 51 -9.12 10.55 7.38
CA ASP A 51 -8.16 10.79 6.30
C ASP A 51 -6.73 10.46 6.72
N ILE A 52 -6.01 9.74 5.86
CA ILE A 52 -4.57 9.54 5.98
C ILE A 52 -3.88 10.05 4.73
N PHE A 53 -2.94 10.97 4.92
CA PHE A 53 -2.01 11.40 3.89
C PHE A 53 -0.80 10.47 3.90
N ALA A 54 -0.41 10.00 2.71
CA ALA A 54 0.76 9.15 2.53
C ALA A 54 1.52 9.56 1.28
N VAL A 55 2.83 9.33 1.29
CA VAL A 55 3.72 9.57 0.16
C VAL A 55 4.39 8.27 -0.21
N ALA A 56 4.33 7.89 -1.49
CA ALA A 56 5.04 6.74 -2.00
C ALA A 56 6.18 7.12 -2.94
N PHE A 57 7.25 6.36 -2.87
CA PHE A 57 8.39 6.40 -3.79
C PHE A 57 8.49 5.05 -4.48
N GLY A 58 8.54 5.08 -5.81
CA GLY A 58 8.76 3.90 -6.64
C GLY A 58 10.05 4.04 -7.44
N ALA A 59 10.78 2.96 -7.62
CA ALA A 59 11.94 2.90 -8.49
C ALA A 59 11.88 1.63 -9.34
N ARG A 60 12.29 1.75 -10.61
CA ARG A 60 12.43 0.63 -11.52
C ARG A 60 13.77 0.73 -12.24
N HIS A 61 14.57 -0.31 -12.13
CA HIS A 61 15.89 -0.42 -12.73
C HIS A 61 15.98 -1.66 -13.61
N LYS A 62 16.26 -1.49 -14.91
CA LYS A 62 16.46 -2.58 -15.86
C LYS A 62 17.86 -3.16 -15.67
N ILE A 63 17.93 -4.46 -15.40
CA ILE A 63 19.17 -5.23 -15.43
C ILE A 63 19.47 -5.66 -16.87
N SER A 64 18.44 -6.08 -17.60
CA SER A 64 18.52 -6.54 -18.99
C SER A 64 17.35 -6.00 -19.80
N ALA A 65 17.29 -6.31 -21.09
CA ALA A 65 16.16 -5.92 -21.93
C ALA A 65 14.82 -6.52 -21.44
N GLN A 66 14.88 -7.68 -20.79
CA GLN A 66 13.72 -8.46 -20.34
C GLN A 66 13.57 -8.50 -18.82
N THR A 67 14.53 -7.99 -18.06
CA THR A 67 14.53 -8.09 -16.58
C THR A 67 14.70 -6.73 -15.94
N ALA A 68 13.84 -6.40 -14.98
CA ALA A 68 13.99 -5.21 -14.14
C ALA A 68 13.79 -5.55 -12.66
N ILE A 69 14.47 -4.81 -11.79
CA ILE A 69 14.17 -4.76 -10.35
C ILE A 69 13.25 -3.58 -10.11
N MET A 70 12.29 -3.78 -9.23
CA MET A 70 11.36 -2.76 -8.77
C MET A 70 11.46 -2.63 -7.25
N LEU A 71 11.33 -1.41 -6.77
CA LEU A 71 11.28 -1.09 -5.36
C LEU A 71 10.18 -0.06 -5.14
N GLU A 72 9.41 -0.25 -4.08
CA GLU A 72 8.41 0.69 -3.61
C GLU A 72 8.57 0.91 -2.11
N TYR A 73 8.42 2.16 -1.69
CA TYR A 73 8.39 2.54 -0.28
C TYR A 73 7.28 3.56 -0.08
N SER A 74 6.34 3.28 0.84
CA SER A 74 5.29 4.23 1.22
C SER A 74 5.47 4.69 2.67
N LEU A 75 5.25 5.97 2.87
CA LEU A 75 5.34 6.64 4.15
C LEU A 75 4.01 7.35 4.44
N PRO A 76 3.17 6.80 5.33
CA PRO A 76 2.09 7.54 5.94
C PRO A 76 2.63 8.72 6.75
N ILE A 77 2.09 9.91 6.52
CA ILE A 77 2.51 11.16 7.19
C ILE A 77 1.55 11.49 8.33
N THR A 78 0.28 11.12 8.19
CA THR A 78 -0.73 11.35 9.22
C THR A 78 -0.60 10.32 10.32
N ASN A 79 -0.36 10.78 11.53
CA ASN A 79 -0.45 9.96 12.73
C ASN A 79 -1.87 10.03 13.29
N PHE A 80 -2.40 8.89 13.72
CA PHE A 80 -3.50 8.82 14.66
C PHE A 80 -3.01 9.46 15.96
N MET A 81 -3.72 10.49 16.45
CA MET A 81 -3.37 11.11 17.71
C MET A 81 -3.38 10.03 18.80
N GLU A 82 -2.31 9.98 19.59
CA GLU A 82 -2.23 9.21 20.82
C GLU A 82 -3.29 9.75 21.78
N ASN A 83 -4.48 9.14 21.80
CA ASN A 83 -5.39 9.33 22.92
C ASN A 83 -4.68 8.72 24.14
N PRO A 84 -4.36 9.51 25.19
CA PRO A 84 -3.67 9.00 26.38
C PRO A 84 -4.45 7.90 27.13
N ASP A 85 -5.76 7.77 26.84
CA ASP A 85 -6.66 6.76 27.41
C ASP A 85 -6.82 5.49 26.53
N ALA A 86 -6.15 5.40 25.38
CA ALA A 86 -6.24 4.24 24.48
C ALA A 86 -5.46 3.01 24.97
N SER A 87 -4.97 3.02 26.21
CA SER A 87 -4.29 1.89 26.85
C SER A 87 -5.19 0.69 27.11
N ASN A 88 -6.52 0.81 26.94
CA ASN A 88 -7.49 -0.27 27.24
C ASN A 88 -8.56 -0.51 26.16
N VAL A 89 -8.40 -0.05 24.92
CA VAL A 89 -9.36 -0.36 23.84
C VAL A 89 -8.86 -1.54 23.01
N THR A 90 -9.15 -2.75 23.51
CA THR A 90 -8.87 -4.03 22.86
C THR A 90 -9.91 -4.45 21.82
N ASP A 91 -10.96 -3.64 21.59
CA ASP A 91 -12.10 -4.01 20.75
C ASP A 91 -12.23 -3.18 19.46
N PHE A 92 -11.10 -3.06 18.74
CA PHE A 92 -10.96 -3.26 17.28
C PHE A 92 -9.44 -3.20 16.98
N ASN A 93 -8.69 -4.17 17.53
CA ASN A 93 -7.24 -4.35 17.37
C ASN A 93 -6.42 -3.06 17.46
N GLY A 94 -6.33 -2.44 18.66
CA GLY A 94 -5.30 -1.46 19.03
C GLY A 94 -4.85 -0.52 17.91
N ALA A 95 -5.52 0.62 17.78
CA ALA A 95 -5.29 1.67 16.78
C ALA A 95 -3.82 2.12 16.68
N LEU A 96 -2.98 1.32 16.01
CA LEU A 96 -1.59 1.60 15.78
C LEU A 96 -1.46 2.46 14.53
N ASN A 97 -0.59 3.46 14.59
CA ASN A 97 -0.22 4.26 13.43
C ASN A 97 0.18 3.34 12.27
N PRO A 98 -0.28 3.63 11.04
CA PRO A 98 0.06 2.79 9.89
C PRO A 98 1.57 2.79 9.70
N VAL A 99 2.15 1.59 9.63
CA VAL A 99 3.59 1.40 9.47
C VAL A 99 3.97 1.66 8.01
N PRO A 100 5.14 2.28 7.73
CA PRO A 100 5.64 2.44 6.37
C PRO A 100 5.65 1.13 5.58
N GLY A 101 5.15 1.19 4.35
CA GLY A 101 5.11 0.04 3.46
C GLY A 101 6.40 -0.10 2.67
N PHE A 102 6.83 -1.33 2.42
CA PHE A 102 7.96 -1.61 1.56
C PHE A 102 7.63 -2.76 0.61
N SER A 103 8.10 -2.66 -0.63
CA SER A 103 8.09 -3.77 -1.57
C SER A 103 9.35 -3.78 -2.41
N VAL A 104 9.85 -4.98 -2.68
CA VAL A 104 10.95 -5.21 -3.62
C VAL A 104 10.63 -6.43 -4.47
N GLY A 105 10.90 -6.34 -5.76
CA GLY A 105 10.58 -7.42 -6.67
C GLY A 105 11.35 -7.38 -7.97
N MET A 106 11.10 -8.40 -8.77
CA MET A 106 11.65 -8.54 -10.10
C MET A 106 10.52 -8.63 -11.11
N GLU A 107 10.74 -7.97 -12.25
CA GLU A 107 9.90 -8.03 -13.42
C GLU A 107 10.62 -8.79 -14.53
N PHE A 108 9.91 -9.72 -15.16
CA PHE A 108 10.35 -10.49 -16.31
C PHE A 108 9.39 -10.28 -17.47
N VAL A 109 9.88 -9.70 -18.55
CA VAL A 109 9.10 -9.44 -19.77
C VAL A 109 9.45 -10.47 -20.82
N THR A 110 8.43 -11.23 -21.20
CA THR A 110 8.44 -12.15 -22.34
C THR A 110 7.67 -11.53 -23.51
N SER A 111 7.59 -12.24 -24.65
CA SER A 111 6.95 -11.75 -25.87
C SER A 111 5.51 -11.25 -25.64
N SER A 112 4.70 -11.97 -24.87
CA SER A 112 3.27 -11.66 -24.65
C SER A 112 2.87 -11.47 -23.19
N HIS A 113 3.81 -11.60 -22.26
CA HIS A 113 3.53 -11.47 -20.82
C HIS A 113 4.61 -10.68 -20.11
N ALA A 114 4.22 -9.86 -19.15
CA ALA A 114 5.08 -9.31 -18.13
C ALA A 114 4.71 -9.94 -16.78
N PHE A 115 5.66 -10.64 -16.18
CA PHE A 115 5.54 -11.27 -14.87
C PHE A 115 6.22 -10.39 -13.83
N GLN A 116 5.56 -10.15 -12.71
CA GLN A 116 6.12 -9.43 -11.57
C GLN A 116 6.00 -10.34 -10.36
N VAL A 117 7.13 -10.63 -9.72
CA VAL A 117 7.19 -11.38 -8.45
C VAL A 117 7.85 -10.47 -7.45
N TYR A 118 7.21 -10.24 -6.32
CA TYR A 118 7.67 -9.27 -5.34
C TYR A 118 7.39 -9.73 -3.92
N LEU A 119 8.24 -9.27 -3.00
CA LEU A 119 8.03 -9.33 -1.58
C LEU A 119 7.49 -7.98 -1.13
N SER A 120 6.46 -7.97 -0.29
CA SER A 120 5.85 -6.75 0.19
C SER A 120 5.33 -6.89 1.61
N THR A 121 5.36 -5.80 2.36
CA THR A 121 4.66 -5.72 3.64
C THR A 121 3.16 -5.51 3.47
N TYR A 122 2.67 -5.12 2.30
CA TYR A 122 1.25 -4.87 2.09
C TYR A 122 0.43 -6.17 2.11
N ASN A 123 -0.68 -6.14 2.86
CA ASN A 123 -1.58 -7.28 2.99
C ASN A 123 -2.56 -7.43 1.80
N GLY A 124 -2.93 -6.31 1.17
CA GLY A 124 -3.92 -6.29 0.10
C GLY A 124 -3.43 -5.68 -1.21
N ILE A 125 -4.29 -5.74 -2.23
CA ILE A 125 -4.11 -5.04 -3.51
C ILE A 125 -4.79 -3.67 -3.54
N VAL A 126 -5.48 -3.28 -2.47
CA VAL A 126 -6.23 -2.02 -2.38
C VAL A 126 -5.35 -0.98 -1.67
N PRO A 127 -4.79 0.01 -2.39
CA PRO A 127 -3.83 0.96 -1.82
C PRO A 127 -4.41 1.75 -0.64
N GLN A 128 -5.69 2.10 -0.76
CA GLN A 128 -6.48 2.76 0.28
C GLN A 128 -6.43 2.04 1.63
N ALA A 129 -6.61 0.71 1.60
CA ALA A 129 -6.60 -0.11 2.81
C ALA A 129 -5.17 -0.32 3.30
N ASN A 130 -4.22 -0.49 2.38
CA ASN A 130 -2.81 -0.66 2.72
C ASN A 130 -2.27 0.58 3.43
N TYR A 131 -2.45 1.79 2.90
CA TYR A 131 -1.89 3.00 3.50
C TYR A 131 -2.60 3.39 4.81
N PHE A 132 -3.85 2.93 5.00
CA PHE A 132 -4.61 3.21 6.21
C PHE A 132 -4.40 2.18 7.34
N LYS A 133 -4.18 0.90 6.99
CA LYS A 133 -4.23 -0.23 7.93
C LYS A 133 -2.97 -1.10 7.92
N ASN A 134 -1.91 -0.71 7.21
CA ASN A 134 -0.69 -1.50 7.20
C ASN A 134 -0.08 -1.54 8.61
N GLN A 135 0.17 -2.75 9.11
CA GLN A 135 0.83 -3.00 10.40
C GLN A 135 2.10 -3.84 10.22
N ASN A 136 2.33 -4.34 9.01
CA ASN A 136 3.49 -5.18 8.73
C ASN A 136 4.72 -4.30 8.52
N SER A 137 5.79 -4.61 9.24
CA SER A 137 7.06 -3.92 9.14
C SER A 137 8.07 -4.80 8.41
N PHE A 138 8.80 -4.22 7.46
CA PHE A 138 9.89 -4.96 6.80
C PHE A 138 11.04 -5.29 7.77
N LEU A 139 11.19 -4.52 8.85
CA LEU A 139 12.24 -4.69 9.85
C LEU A 139 11.95 -5.83 10.83
N ASP A 140 10.69 -6.22 10.99
CA ASP A 140 10.26 -7.25 11.95
C ASP A 140 10.46 -8.67 11.38
N GLY A 141 10.91 -8.76 10.13
CA GLY A 141 11.41 -9.97 9.50
C GLY A 141 10.37 -10.70 8.64
N PHE A 142 10.61 -11.99 8.40
CA PHE A 142 9.84 -12.80 7.45
C PHE A 142 8.33 -12.95 7.74
N PRO A 143 7.83 -12.96 9.00
CA PRO A 143 6.39 -13.08 9.27
C PRO A 143 5.54 -11.98 8.65
N ASP A 144 6.11 -10.78 8.51
CA ASP A 144 5.45 -9.57 8.02
C ASP A 144 5.67 -9.35 6.52
N ILE A 145 6.37 -10.27 5.86
CA ILE A 145 6.65 -10.22 4.42
C ILE A 145 5.71 -11.18 3.68
N LEU A 146 4.93 -10.62 2.77
CA LEU A 146 4.04 -11.34 1.88
C LEU A 146 4.66 -11.47 0.49
N ILE A 147 4.36 -12.59 -0.18
CA ILE A 147 4.74 -12.81 -1.56
C ILE A 147 3.58 -12.37 -2.46
N GLY A 148 3.87 -11.47 -3.39
CA GLY A 148 2.97 -10.99 -4.42
C GLY A 148 3.38 -11.46 -5.80
N PHE A 149 2.37 -11.66 -6.65
CA PHE A 149 2.55 -12.06 -8.03
C PHE A 149 1.53 -11.36 -8.92
N THR A 150 2.00 -10.77 -10.01
CA THR A 150 1.14 -10.14 -11.03
C THR A 150 1.58 -10.58 -12.41
N ILE A 151 0.61 -10.85 -13.29
CA ILE A 151 0.85 -11.11 -14.71
C ILE A 151 0.06 -10.08 -15.52
N THR A 152 0.74 -9.38 -16.41
CA THR A 152 0.11 -8.56 -17.43
C THR A 152 0.29 -9.22 -18.79
N ARG A 153 -0.80 -9.35 -19.56
CA ARG A 153 -0.73 -9.81 -20.95
C ARG A 153 -0.50 -8.61 -21.86
N ASN A 154 0.59 -8.66 -22.63
CA ASN A 154 0.92 -7.66 -23.64
C ASN A 154 0.26 -8.07 -24.96
N TYR A 155 -0.64 -7.23 -25.46
CA TYR A 155 -1.23 -7.37 -26.78
C TYR A 155 -0.37 -6.62 -27.79
N ASN A 156 0.38 -7.36 -28.60
CA ASN A 156 1.04 -6.79 -29.77
C ASN A 156 0.03 -6.85 -30.92
N PHE A 157 -0.53 -5.70 -31.28
CA PHE A 157 -1.27 -5.50 -32.53
C PHE A 157 -0.37 -4.81 -33.55
#